data_AF-A0A973PQP6-F1
#
_entry.id   AF-A0A973PQP6-F1
#
_cell.length_a   1.000
_cell.length_b   1.000
_cell.length_c   1.000
_cell.angle_alpha   90.00
_cell.angle_beta   90.00
_cell.angle_gamma   90.00
#
_symmetry.space_group_name_H-M   'P 1'
#
loop_
_entity.id
_entity.type
_entity.pdbx_description
1 polymer ?
#
loop_
_entity_poly.entity_id
_entity_poly.type
_entity_poly.pdbx_seq_one_letter_code
_entity_poly.pdbx_strand_id
1 'polypeptide(L)'
;MTRQVLAVNVGHAGPMVVQGETIVTGFDKRPTDGAVRVEAYGLVGDDHVDDALDLDRAVLLYQRCHYDAWEAELGRELPPGTFGENLTVDWPADHEVGLGDELRIGDVRLRVTQPRIPCRKMAVRLAAGQDFPGRYLRSGRVGFFCRVEQPGHLRPGDPIELLNPGAADLTVADLARILHLDDPDPAALTAMLARPDLPEVLRTKAERLLVRATGGDLAWQGERPLVVTARRQEAAEVVSFELADPDGARLPDYAAGQFLTLSMAAGAGKPLVRTYTLAGRGSDGAYRIAVKRDGRASEHLHDQVAEGSRLNARPPRGRFVVEPGDRPVVLVSAGIGITPMVAMLEELAGSEREVHFAHGARSSRELAFGPHVRRITGSRPGLHRH
;
A
#
# COMPACT_ATOMS: atom_id res chain seq x y z
N MET A 1 -0.40 15.43 37.77
CA MET A 1 0.67 14.57 37.23
C MET A 1 1.57 15.44 36.36
N THR A 2 2.88 15.29 36.49
CA THR A 2 3.86 16.17 35.84
C THR A 2 4.20 15.56 34.49
N ARG A 3 3.79 16.22 33.40
CA ARG A 3 4.09 15.77 32.03
C ARG A 3 5.60 15.80 31.79
N GLN A 4 6.23 14.65 31.59
CA GLN A 4 7.69 14.54 31.51
C GLN A 4 8.17 13.32 30.75
N VAL A 5 9.43 13.33 30.32
CA VAL A 5 10.13 12.16 29.80
C VAL A 5 10.51 11.23 30.95
N LEU A 6 10.11 9.97 30.90
CA LEU A 6 10.45 8.96 31.90
C LEU A 6 11.71 8.18 31.50
N ALA A 7 11.89 7.91 30.22
CA ALA A 7 13.08 7.26 29.68
C ALA A 7 13.39 7.74 28.26
N VAL A 8 14.68 7.80 27.94
CA VAL A 8 15.19 8.03 26.59
C VAL A 8 15.88 6.75 26.13
N ASN A 9 15.36 6.12 25.08
CA ASN A 9 15.79 4.82 24.60
C ASN A 9 16.42 4.92 23.22
N VAL A 10 17.57 4.26 23.05
CA VAL A 10 18.26 4.12 21.75
C VAL A 10 18.48 2.64 21.45
N GLY A 11 18.38 2.27 20.19
CA GLY A 11 18.56 0.90 19.71
C GLY A 11 19.86 0.77 18.92
N HIS A 12 20.53 -0.36 19.12
CA HIS A 12 21.66 -0.74 18.29
C HIS A 12 21.25 -1.87 17.34
N ALA A 13 21.71 -1.80 16.09
CA ALA A 13 21.42 -2.79 15.08
C ALA A 13 21.92 -4.17 15.55
N GLY A 14 20.99 -5.08 15.77
CA GLY A 14 21.30 -6.42 16.25
C GLY A 14 20.45 -7.49 15.57
N PRO A 15 20.88 -8.77 15.62
CA PRO A 15 20.10 -9.87 15.08
C PRO A 15 18.85 -10.12 15.94
N MET A 16 17.71 -10.27 15.28
CA MET A 16 16.44 -10.68 15.86
C MET A 16 15.85 -11.81 15.03
N VAL A 17 15.40 -12.89 15.68
CA VAL A 17 14.71 -13.99 14.99
C VAL A 17 13.21 -13.67 14.91
N VAL A 18 12.70 -13.48 13.71
CA VAL A 18 11.28 -13.24 13.43
C VAL A 18 10.76 -14.36 12.55
N GLN A 19 9.83 -15.17 13.07
CA GLN A 19 9.22 -16.30 12.33
C GLN A 19 10.24 -17.31 11.76
N GLY A 20 11.38 -17.50 12.45
CA GLY A 20 12.43 -18.43 12.03
C GLY A 20 13.51 -17.82 11.13
N GLU A 21 13.35 -16.56 10.73
CA GLU A 21 14.36 -15.81 9.96
C GLU A 21 15.12 -14.84 10.87
N THR A 22 16.45 -14.79 10.74
CA THR A 22 17.28 -13.79 11.42
C THR A 22 17.31 -12.51 10.59
N ILE A 23 16.79 -11.42 11.15
CA ILE A 23 16.84 -10.07 10.58
C ILE A 23 17.72 -9.17 11.44
N VAL A 24 18.38 -8.17 10.84
CA VAL A 24 19.08 -7.12 11.59
C VAL A 24 18.10 -5.98 11.86
N THR A 25 18.02 -5.48 13.08
CA THR A 25 17.09 -4.40 13.43
C THR A 25 17.53 -3.60 14.65
N GLY A 26 17.29 -2.29 14.65
CA GLY A 26 17.38 -1.42 15.84
C GLY A 26 16.12 -1.38 16.70
N PHE A 27 15.25 -2.40 16.62
CA PHE A 27 13.99 -2.42 17.38
C PHE A 27 14.21 -2.61 18.89
N ASP A 28 15.28 -3.30 19.30
CA ASP A 28 15.63 -3.48 20.72
C ASP A 28 16.26 -2.21 21.26
N LYS A 29 15.42 -1.23 21.61
CA LYS A 29 15.83 0.01 22.26
C LYS A 29 15.99 -0.18 23.76
N ARG A 30 17.01 0.45 24.34
CA ARG A 30 17.29 0.40 25.78
C ARG A 30 17.44 1.80 26.35
N PRO A 31 17.05 2.02 27.62
CA PRO A 31 17.25 3.28 28.30
C PRO A 31 18.71 3.73 28.28
N THR A 32 18.91 5.03 28.18
CA THR A 32 20.21 5.69 28.26
C THR A 32 20.31 6.50 29.55
N ASP A 33 21.53 6.61 30.08
CA ASP A 33 21.82 7.46 31.22
C ASP A 33 22.26 8.85 30.72
N GLY A 34 21.41 9.86 30.92
CA GLY A 34 21.77 11.26 30.67
C GLY A 34 21.15 11.88 29.43
N ALA A 35 21.76 12.98 28.97
CA ALA A 35 21.25 13.77 27.86
C ALA A 35 21.65 13.18 26.50
N VAL A 36 20.69 13.12 25.58
CA VAL A 36 20.86 12.59 24.23
C VAL A 36 20.60 13.71 23.22
N ARG A 37 21.47 13.79 22.20
CA ARG A 37 21.31 14.71 21.08
C ARG A 37 20.23 14.19 20.13
N VAL A 38 19.29 15.05 19.76
CA VAL A 38 18.25 14.79 18.77
C VAL A 38 18.52 15.65 17.54
N GLU A 39 18.59 15.00 16.38
CA GLU A 39 18.78 15.63 15.06
C GLU A 39 17.55 15.39 14.17
N ALA A 40 17.53 15.96 12.97
CA ALA A 40 16.39 15.90 12.04
C ALA A 40 15.87 14.47 11.79
N TYR A 41 16.75 13.47 11.82
CA TYR A 41 16.45 12.07 11.53
C TYR A 41 16.31 11.19 12.78
N GLY A 42 16.35 11.76 13.99
CA GLY A 42 16.16 11.03 15.24
C GLY A 42 17.28 11.22 16.25
N LEU A 43 17.37 10.29 17.20
CA LEU A 43 18.34 10.35 18.30
C LEU A 43 19.72 9.89 17.81
N VAL A 44 20.76 10.64 18.17
CA VAL A 44 22.14 10.23 17.93
C VAL A 44 22.43 8.94 18.69
N GLY A 45 22.90 7.91 17.99
CA GLY A 45 23.15 6.58 18.53
C GLY A 45 21.99 5.59 18.39
N ASP A 46 20.86 6.00 17.80
CA ASP A 46 19.75 5.10 17.44
C ASP A 46 19.90 4.60 16.00
N ASP A 47 20.16 3.30 15.84
CA ASP A 47 20.40 2.69 14.54
C ASP A 47 19.10 2.45 13.77
N HIS A 48 19.02 3.02 12.57
CA HIS A 48 17.95 2.81 11.61
C HIS A 48 18.38 1.75 10.58
N VAL A 49 17.83 0.55 10.70
CA VAL A 49 18.08 -0.56 9.78
C VAL A 49 16.85 -0.68 8.87
N ASP A 50 17.02 -0.31 7.59
CA ASP A 50 16.08 -0.49 6.47
C ASP A 50 15.00 0.55 6.19
N ASP A 51 14.86 1.62 6.97
CA ASP A 51 13.98 2.73 6.59
C ASP A 51 14.79 3.80 5.84
N ALA A 52 14.39 4.12 4.60
CA ALA A 52 14.77 5.39 4.00
C ALA A 52 14.42 6.49 5.01
N LEU A 53 15.40 7.33 5.36
CA LEU A 53 15.30 8.30 6.45
C LEU A 53 14.02 9.15 6.31
N ASP A 54 12.99 8.82 7.08
CA ASP A 54 11.68 9.46 7.05
C ASP A 54 11.63 10.51 8.16
N LEU A 55 11.66 11.79 7.77
CA LEU A 55 11.59 12.91 8.70
C LEU A 55 10.30 12.89 9.53
N ASP A 56 9.21 12.29 9.03
CA ASP A 56 7.96 12.16 9.77
C ASP A 56 7.98 11.04 10.82
N ARG A 57 9.07 10.28 10.92
CA ARG A 57 9.23 9.15 11.85
C ARG A 57 10.48 9.27 12.72
N ALA A 58 11.03 10.47 12.86
CA ALA A 58 12.31 10.71 13.51
C ALA A 58 12.32 10.30 14.99
N VAL A 59 11.24 10.54 15.74
CA VAL A 59 11.16 10.22 17.17
C VAL A 59 9.84 9.53 17.50
N LEU A 60 9.88 8.32 18.06
CA LEU A 60 8.70 7.61 18.53
C LEU A 60 8.47 7.85 20.03
N LEU A 61 7.26 8.28 20.41
CA LEU A 61 6.82 8.43 21.80
C LEU A 61 5.82 7.31 22.16
N TYR A 62 5.93 6.81 23.40
CA TYR A 62 4.97 5.86 23.97
C TYR A 62 4.68 6.17 25.44
N GLN A 63 3.40 6.22 25.81
CA GLN A 63 2.95 6.75 27.09
C GLN A 63 2.95 5.70 28.22
N ARG A 64 3.22 6.14 29.45
CA ARG A 64 3.19 5.29 30.65
C ARG A 64 1.84 4.65 30.92
N CYS A 65 0.75 5.36 30.67
CA CYS A 65 -0.60 4.81 30.83
C CYS A 65 -0.85 3.58 29.94
N HIS A 66 -0.19 3.51 28.77
CA HIS A 66 -0.24 2.33 27.89
C HIS A 66 0.58 1.19 28.45
N TYR A 67 1.76 1.47 29.01
CA TYR A 67 2.55 0.48 29.75
C TYR A 67 1.73 -0.14 30.89
N ASP A 68 1.09 0.68 31.73
CA ASP A 68 0.26 0.21 32.85
C ASP A 68 -0.82 -0.78 32.37
N ALA A 69 -1.51 -0.44 31.27
CA ALA A 69 -2.55 -1.29 30.70
C ALA A 69 -1.99 -2.61 30.14
N TRP A 70 -0.85 -2.57 29.46
CA TRP A 70 -0.23 -3.78 28.90
C TRP A 70 0.39 -4.69 29.97
N GLU A 71 0.99 -4.12 31.01
CA GLU A 71 1.52 -4.89 32.14
C GLU A 71 0.42 -5.62 32.89
N ALA A 72 -0.72 -4.95 33.11
CA ALA A 72 -1.91 -5.58 33.67
C ALA A 72 -2.47 -6.70 32.78
N GLU A 73 -2.51 -6.49 31.46
CA GLU A 73 -3.00 -7.49 30.49
C GLU A 73 -2.06 -8.69 30.33
N LEU A 74 -0.75 -8.47 30.41
CA LEU A 74 0.29 -9.50 30.21
C LEU A 74 0.75 -10.15 31.53
N GLY A 75 0.37 -9.60 32.69
CA GLY A 75 0.74 -10.11 34.01
C GLY A 75 2.23 -10.02 34.32
N ARG A 76 2.94 -9.04 33.74
CA ARG A 76 4.38 -8.84 33.95
C ARG A 76 4.78 -7.39 33.70
N GLU A 77 5.82 -6.93 34.37
CA GLU A 77 6.44 -5.62 34.11
C GLU A 77 7.10 -5.60 32.72
N LEU A 78 7.05 -4.44 32.08
CA LEU A 78 7.63 -4.18 30.77
C LEU A 78 8.65 -3.03 30.89
N PRO A 79 9.94 -3.26 30.57
CA PRO A 79 10.94 -2.19 30.65
C PRO A 79 10.67 -1.11 29.58
N PRO A 80 11.07 0.15 29.81
CA PRO A 80 11.02 1.19 28.79
C PRO A 80 11.77 0.79 27.51
N GLY A 81 11.29 1.25 26.35
CA GLY A 81 11.80 0.85 25.03
C GLY A 81 11.19 -0.45 24.50
N THR A 82 10.32 -1.13 25.26
CA THR A 82 9.71 -2.42 24.86
C THR A 82 8.92 -2.33 23.55
N PHE A 83 8.28 -1.19 23.28
CA PHE A 83 7.50 -0.97 22.06
C PHE A 83 8.36 -0.40 20.91
N GLY A 84 9.67 -0.31 21.12
CA GLY A 84 10.65 0.23 20.17
C GLY A 84 10.63 1.76 20.11
N GLU A 85 10.07 2.41 21.13
CA GLU A 85 9.97 3.87 21.24
C GLU A 85 11.26 4.53 21.69
N ASN A 86 11.50 5.75 21.20
CA ASN A 86 12.63 6.57 21.63
C ASN A 86 12.36 7.23 22.97
N LEU A 87 11.12 7.67 23.23
CA LEU A 87 10.77 8.34 24.48
C LEU A 87 9.61 7.62 25.14
N THR A 88 9.85 7.13 26.35
CA THR A 88 8.77 6.69 27.24
C THR A 88 8.34 7.90 28.07
N VAL A 89 7.07 8.27 28.04
CA VAL A 89 6.60 9.58 28.55
C VAL A 89 5.41 9.47 29.50
N ASP A 90 5.32 10.39 30.46
CA ASP A 90 4.07 10.71 31.15
C ASP A 90 3.36 11.81 30.36
N TRP A 91 2.38 11.42 29.54
CA TRP A 91 1.66 12.28 28.60
C TRP A 91 0.23 11.76 28.40
N PRO A 92 -0.76 12.61 28.04
CA PRO A 92 -2.10 12.16 27.67
C PRO A 92 -2.14 11.02 26.65
N ALA A 93 -3.23 10.24 26.71
CA ALA A 93 -3.43 9.08 25.85
C ALA A 93 -3.68 9.48 24.39
N ASP A 94 -3.58 8.53 23.46
CA ASP A 94 -3.60 8.79 22.01
C ASP A 94 -4.89 9.47 21.48
N HIS A 95 -5.99 9.40 22.23
CA HIS A 95 -7.26 10.08 21.89
C HIS A 95 -7.31 11.54 22.36
N GLU A 96 -6.26 12.03 23.01
CA GLU A 96 -6.09 13.43 23.44
C GLU A 96 -4.92 14.11 22.72
N VAL A 97 -4.20 13.39 21.84
CA VAL A 97 -3.04 13.91 21.10
C VAL A 97 -3.46 14.20 19.67
N GLY A 98 -3.41 15.47 19.27
CA GLY A 98 -3.81 15.93 17.94
C GLY A 98 -2.71 15.74 16.90
N LEU A 99 -3.11 15.49 15.65
CA LEU A 99 -2.18 15.60 14.52
C LEU A 99 -1.62 17.03 14.47
N GLY A 100 -0.29 17.16 14.40
CA GLY A 100 0.37 18.46 14.32
C GLY A 100 0.64 19.14 15.67
N ASP A 101 0.29 18.52 16.81
CA ASP A 101 0.67 19.01 18.14
C ASP A 101 2.19 19.28 18.18
N GLU A 102 2.57 20.48 18.60
CA GLU A 102 3.97 20.87 18.77
C GLU A 102 4.39 20.76 20.23
N LEU A 103 5.36 19.88 20.50
CA LEU A 103 5.86 19.59 21.83
C LEU A 103 7.25 20.20 22.02
N ARG A 104 7.54 20.73 23.20
CA ARG A 104 8.87 21.12 23.65
C ARG A 104 9.35 20.20 24.76
N ILE A 105 10.56 19.68 24.61
CA ILE A 105 11.23 18.79 25.56
C ILE A 105 12.70 19.18 25.60
N GLY A 106 13.18 19.71 26.74
CA GLY A 106 14.51 20.31 26.80
C GLY A 106 14.67 21.41 25.74
N ASP A 107 15.68 21.25 24.87
CA ASP A 107 15.95 22.16 23.75
C ASP A 107 15.24 21.76 22.43
N VAL A 108 14.57 20.61 22.43
CA VAL A 108 14.01 19.98 21.24
C VAL A 108 12.56 20.44 21.01
N ARG A 109 12.21 20.75 19.76
CA ARG A 109 10.81 20.89 19.33
C ARG A 109 10.43 19.75 18.40
N LEU A 110 9.33 19.10 18.73
CA LEU A 110 8.78 17.96 18.01
C LEU A 110 7.39 18.30 17.49
N ARG A 111 7.01 17.81 16.31
CA ARG A 111 5.64 17.89 15.79
C ARG A 111 5.08 16.49 15.63
N VAL A 112 3.90 16.21 16.19
CA VAL A 112 3.21 14.92 16.02
C VAL A 112 2.78 14.74 14.56
N THR A 113 3.12 13.59 13.98
CA THR A 113 2.91 13.33 12.54
C THR A 113 1.97 12.16 12.29
N GLN A 114 2.12 11.04 13.00
CA GLN A 114 1.38 9.83 12.69
C GLN A 114 1.39 8.80 13.82
N PRO A 115 0.38 7.91 13.89
CA PRO A 115 0.37 6.80 14.84
C PRO A 115 1.44 5.76 14.50
N ARG A 116 1.87 5.01 15.51
CA ARG A 116 2.76 3.87 15.33
C ARG A 116 1.97 2.61 14.99
N ILE A 117 2.23 2.08 13.79
CA ILE A 117 1.55 0.89 13.25
C ILE A 117 2.34 -0.36 13.61
N PRO A 118 1.75 -1.38 14.24
CA PRO A 118 2.48 -2.53 14.76
C PRO A 118 3.17 -3.32 13.66
N CYS A 119 4.34 -3.87 13.97
CA CYS A 119 5.06 -4.80 13.11
C CYS A 119 5.32 -6.13 13.83
N ARG A 120 5.69 -7.17 13.08
CA ARG A 120 5.91 -8.52 13.63
C ARG A 120 7.01 -8.56 14.71
N LYS A 121 8.01 -7.69 14.61
CA LYS A 121 9.10 -7.53 15.60
C LYS A 121 8.58 -7.28 17.01
N MET A 122 7.51 -6.48 17.13
CA MET A 122 6.91 -6.14 18.42
C MET A 122 6.27 -7.36 19.11
N ALA A 123 5.56 -8.20 18.34
CA ALA A 123 4.95 -9.42 18.87
C ALA A 123 6.01 -10.42 19.38
N VAL A 124 7.14 -10.52 18.67
CA VAL A 124 8.30 -11.33 19.09
C VAL A 124 8.88 -10.78 20.39
N ARG A 125 9.16 -9.47 20.46
CA ARG A 125 9.75 -8.83 21.65
C ARG A 125 8.87 -9.00 22.90
N LEU A 126 7.56 -8.88 22.73
CA LEU A 126 6.60 -9.00 23.83
C LEU A 126 6.25 -10.45 24.18
N ALA A 127 6.70 -11.43 23.41
CA ALA A 127 6.30 -12.83 23.55
C ALA A 127 4.77 -13.01 23.67
N ALA A 128 4.00 -12.16 22.97
CA ALA A 128 2.57 -11.95 23.23
C ALA A 128 1.63 -12.62 22.22
N GLY A 129 2.13 -13.60 21.44
CA GLY A 129 1.37 -14.32 20.42
C GLY A 129 1.31 -13.62 19.06
N GLN A 130 0.88 -14.35 18.04
CA GLN A 130 0.83 -13.85 16.66
C GLN A 130 -0.31 -12.85 16.40
N ASP A 131 -1.34 -12.87 17.23
CA ASP A 131 -2.50 -11.97 17.17
C ASP A 131 -2.26 -10.60 17.83
N PHE A 132 -1.14 -10.45 18.56
CA PHE A 132 -0.78 -9.23 19.28
C PHE A 132 -0.81 -7.96 18.42
N PRO A 133 -0.32 -7.92 17.16
CA PRO A 133 -0.43 -6.73 16.32
C PRO A 133 -1.87 -6.25 16.13
N GLY A 134 -2.82 -7.18 15.97
CA GLY A 134 -4.24 -6.84 15.86
C GLY A 134 -4.82 -6.31 17.18
N ARG A 135 -4.46 -6.92 18.31
CA ARG A 135 -4.84 -6.45 19.66
C ARG A 135 -4.29 -5.05 19.94
N TYR A 136 -3.02 -4.82 19.60
CA TYR A 136 -2.35 -3.54 19.76
C TYR A 136 -3.09 -2.43 19.03
N LEU A 137 -3.42 -2.60 17.74
CA LEU A 137 -4.19 -1.61 17.00
C LEU A 137 -5.57 -1.40 17.63
N ARG A 138 -6.34 -2.46 17.86
CA ARG A 138 -7.71 -2.37 18.40
C ARG A 138 -7.76 -1.71 19.78
N SER A 139 -6.68 -1.78 20.55
CA SER A 139 -6.61 -1.14 21.85
C SER A 139 -6.58 0.39 21.79
N GLY A 140 -6.22 0.97 20.65
CA GLY A 140 -5.97 2.41 20.52
C GLY A 140 -4.72 2.90 21.25
N ARG A 141 -3.95 2.01 21.90
CA ARG A 141 -2.69 2.29 22.62
C ARG A 141 -1.50 2.20 21.66
N VAL A 142 -1.52 3.02 20.63
CA VAL A 142 -0.61 2.93 19.49
C VAL A 142 0.66 3.73 19.67
N GLY A 143 0.63 4.81 20.46
CA GLY A 143 1.70 5.81 20.48
C GLY A 143 1.87 6.53 19.14
N PHE A 144 2.82 7.44 19.06
CA PHE A 144 2.94 8.34 17.91
C PHE A 144 4.38 8.72 17.58
N PHE A 145 4.61 8.91 16.29
CA PHE A 145 5.84 9.49 15.78
C PHE A 145 5.76 11.02 15.75
N CYS A 146 6.93 11.62 15.85
CA CYS A 146 7.14 13.03 15.65
C CYS A 146 8.26 13.30 14.63
N ARG A 147 8.09 14.41 13.91
CA ARG A 147 9.16 15.10 13.20
C ARG A 147 9.92 16.03 14.14
N VAL A 148 11.21 16.19 13.92
CA VAL A 148 12.04 17.16 14.65
C VAL A 148 11.99 18.51 13.93
N GLU A 149 11.34 19.49 14.56
CA GLU A 149 11.26 20.87 14.08
C GLU A 149 12.48 21.70 14.52
N GLN A 150 13.03 21.38 15.70
CA GLN A 150 14.24 22.00 16.22
C GLN A 150 15.13 20.93 16.88
N PRO A 151 16.33 20.67 16.34
CA PRO A 151 17.34 19.82 16.96
C PRO A 151 17.81 20.37 18.32
N GLY A 152 18.21 19.49 19.22
CA GLY A 152 18.52 19.87 20.60
C GLY A 152 19.00 18.72 21.46
N HIS A 153 19.07 18.93 22.76
CA HIS A 153 19.27 17.86 23.74
C HIS A 153 18.01 17.68 24.57
N LEU A 154 17.73 16.43 24.92
CA LEU A 154 16.75 16.05 25.91
C LEU A 154 17.32 14.96 26.81
N ARG A 155 16.75 14.77 28.00
CA ARG A 155 17.14 13.74 28.96
C ARG A 155 15.92 13.19 29.71
N PRO A 156 16.04 12.03 30.37
CA PRO A 156 15.03 11.58 31.33
C PRO A 156 14.77 12.65 32.41
N GLY A 157 13.51 12.91 32.73
CA GLY A 157 13.06 13.93 33.67
C GLY A 157 12.76 15.31 33.06
N ASP A 158 13.08 15.54 31.79
CA ASP A 158 12.72 16.81 31.14
C ASP A 158 11.19 16.97 31.06
N PRO A 159 10.65 18.17 31.37
CA PRO A 159 9.22 18.43 31.23
C PRO A 159 8.82 18.43 29.75
N ILE A 160 7.59 18.00 29.48
CA ILE A 160 6.98 18.07 28.16
C ILE A 160 5.94 19.19 28.16
N GLU A 161 6.11 20.16 27.28
CA GLU A 161 5.20 21.28 27.12
C GLU A 161 4.52 21.24 25.76
N LEU A 162 3.20 21.42 25.72
CA LEU A 162 2.46 21.64 24.47
C LEU A 162 2.60 23.12 24.11
N LEU A 163 3.34 23.41 23.03
CA LEU A 163 3.53 24.77 22.53
C LEU A 163 2.34 25.24 21.71
N ASN A 164 1.95 24.42 20.72
CA ASN A 164 0.83 24.69 19.83
C ASN A 164 -0.01 23.42 19.70
N PRO A 165 -1.31 23.47 20.06
CA PRO A 165 -2.21 22.37 19.78
C PRO A 165 -2.43 22.25 18.27
N GLY A 166 -2.41 21.02 17.77
CA GLY A 166 -2.76 20.65 16.42
C GLY A 166 -4.27 20.42 16.26
N ALA A 167 -4.62 19.52 15.33
CA ALA A 167 -5.99 19.15 15.01
C ALA A 167 -6.64 18.35 16.15
N ALA A 168 -7.39 19.01 17.03
CA ALA A 168 -8.14 18.32 18.09
C ALA A 168 -9.24 17.41 17.54
N ASP A 169 -9.69 17.63 16.30
CA ASP A 169 -10.69 16.84 15.58
C ASP A 169 -10.09 15.63 14.85
N LEU A 170 -8.75 15.49 14.84
CA LEU A 170 -8.08 14.36 14.23
C LEU A 170 -6.89 13.90 15.10
N THR A 171 -7.21 13.04 16.06
CA THR A 171 -6.25 12.55 17.04
C THR A 171 -5.39 11.39 16.50
N VAL A 172 -4.32 11.05 17.21
CA VAL A 172 -3.49 9.87 16.94
C VAL A 172 -4.34 8.60 16.92
N ALA A 173 -5.28 8.46 17.87
CA ALA A 173 -6.21 7.33 17.91
C ALA A 173 -7.14 7.31 16.68
N ASP A 174 -7.66 8.47 16.26
CA ASP A 174 -8.50 8.56 15.06
C ASP A 174 -7.75 8.20 13.79
N LEU A 175 -6.51 8.68 13.63
CA LEU A 175 -5.65 8.31 12.50
C LEU A 175 -5.44 6.80 12.43
N ALA A 176 -5.14 6.15 13.57
CA ALA A 176 -4.94 4.70 13.62
C ALA A 176 -6.22 3.96 13.24
N ARG A 177 -7.36 4.40 13.79
CA ARG A 177 -8.67 3.81 13.54
C ARG A 177 -9.09 3.94 12.07
N ILE A 178 -9.17 5.17 11.55
CA ILE A 178 -9.62 5.47 10.19
C ILE A 178 -8.74 4.78 9.14
N LEU A 179 -7.43 4.73 9.36
CA LEU A 179 -6.51 4.18 8.35
C LEU A 179 -6.31 2.67 8.46
N HIS A 180 -6.55 2.03 9.61
CA HIS A 180 -6.14 0.63 9.82
C HIS A 180 -7.20 -0.31 10.41
N LEU A 181 -8.25 0.21 11.04
CA LEU A 181 -9.24 -0.63 11.74
C LEU A 181 -10.61 -0.57 11.12
N ASP A 182 -11.09 0.64 10.84
CA ASP A 182 -12.47 0.83 10.42
C ASP A 182 -12.69 0.43 8.98
N ASP A 183 -13.95 0.10 8.67
CA ASP A 183 -14.36 0.07 7.29
C ASP A 183 -14.21 1.47 6.69
N PRO A 184 -13.63 1.61 5.49
CA PRO A 184 -13.36 2.91 4.90
C PRO A 184 -14.62 3.78 4.79
N ASP A 185 -14.67 4.89 5.53
CA ASP A 185 -15.73 5.89 5.49
C ASP A 185 -15.33 7.06 4.57
N PRO A 186 -16.03 7.29 3.45
CA PRO A 186 -15.72 8.39 2.54
C PRO A 186 -15.73 9.78 3.19
N ALA A 187 -16.63 10.03 4.15
CA ALA A 187 -16.75 11.34 4.79
C ALA A 187 -15.52 11.62 5.67
N ALA A 188 -15.18 10.68 6.55
CA ALA A 188 -13.99 10.77 7.40
C ALA A 188 -12.69 10.89 6.57
N LEU A 189 -12.55 10.11 5.50
CA LEU A 189 -11.37 10.15 4.63
C LEU A 189 -11.27 11.47 3.85
N THR A 190 -12.38 12.02 3.38
CA THR A 190 -12.41 13.33 2.71
C THR A 190 -12.03 14.45 3.66
N ALA A 191 -12.59 14.44 4.89
CA ALA A 191 -12.23 15.40 5.93
C ALA A 191 -10.74 15.33 6.29
N MET A 192 -10.19 14.11 6.43
CA MET A 192 -8.76 13.90 6.66
C MET A 192 -7.91 14.46 5.50
N LEU A 193 -8.29 14.22 4.25
CA LEU A 193 -7.53 14.68 3.08
C LEU A 193 -7.54 16.20 2.90
N ALA A 194 -8.55 16.90 3.42
CA ALA A 194 -8.62 18.35 3.41
C ALA A 194 -7.59 19.01 4.35
N ARG A 195 -6.93 18.23 5.22
CA ARG A 195 -5.90 18.72 6.15
C ARG A 195 -4.60 19.03 5.39
N PRO A 196 -4.08 20.27 5.45
CA PRO A 196 -2.82 20.63 4.81
C PRO A 196 -1.60 20.04 5.52
N ASP A 197 -1.73 19.77 6.82
CA ASP A 197 -0.72 19.22 7.73
C ASP A 197 -0.64 17.69 7.75
N LEU A 198 -1.44 17.00 6.93
CA LEU A 198 -1.41 15.54 6.81
C LEU A 198 -0.13 15.07 6.10
N PRO A 199 0.70 14.21 6.74
CA PRO A 199 1.89 13.65 6.11
C PRO A 199 1.57 12.90 4.82
N GLU A 200 2.47 13.00 3.82
CA GLU A 200 2.25 12.46 2.48
C GLU A 200 1.98 10.95 2.49
N VAL A 201 2.66 10.21 3.37
CA VAL A 201 2.45 8.77 3.54
C VAL A 201 1.04 8.44 4.02
N LEU A 202 0.46 9.28 4.89
CA LEU A 202 -0.92 9.11 5.35
C LEU A 202 -1.91 9.56 4.28
N ARG A 203 -1.63 10.67 3.57
CA ARG A 203 -2.43 11.16 2.44
C ARG A 203 -2.58 10.09 1.35
N THR A 204 -1.46 9.55 0.86
CA THR A 204 -1.43 8.47 -0.12
C THR A 204 -2.27 7.27 0.33
N LYS A 205 -2.25 6.93 1.63
CA LYS A 205 -3.05 5.83 2.16
C LYS A 205 -4.54 6.19 2.25
N ALA A 206 -4.88 7.36 2.75
CA ALA A 206 -6.25 7.85 2.86
C ALA A 206 -6.92 7.91 1.48
N GLU A 207 -6.22 8.40 0.45
CA GLU A 207 -6.70 8.37 -0.95
C GLU A 207 -6.99 6.95 -1.44
N ARG A 208 -6.12 5.97 -1.13
CA ARG A 208 -6.35 4.56 -1.49
C ARG A 208 -7.59 4.01 -0.79
N LEU A 209 -7.79 4.34 0.48
CA LEU A 209 -8.97 3.93 1.23
C LEU A 209 -10.22 4.63 0.71
N LEU A 210 -10.14 5.91 0.34
CA LEU A 210 -11.27 6.67 -0.18
C LEU A 210 -11.74 6.10 -1.51
N VAL A 211 -10.81 5.81 -2.42
CA VAL A 211 -11.10 5.10 -3.68
C VAL A 211 -11.71 3.73 -3.41
N ARG A 212 -11.24 2.99 -2.39
CA ARG A 212 -11.88 1.71 -2.03
C ARG A 212 -13.30 1.90 -1.46
N ALA A 213 -13.51 2.94 -0.65
CA ALA A 213 -14.75 3.25 0.05
C ALA A 213 -15.86 3.70 -0.90
N THR A 214 -15.53 4.64 -1.79
CA THR A 214 -16.46 5.19 -2.78
C THR A 214 -16.61 4.27 -3.98
N GLY A 215 -15.89 3.14 -3.99
CA GLY A 215 -15.62 2.37 -5.18
C GLY A 215 -14.62 3.05 -6.12
N GLY A 216 -14.47 4.38 -6.10
CA GLY A 216 -14.02 5.09 -7.30
C GLY A 216 -15.03 4.87 -8.43
N ASP A 217 -14.75 5.40 -9.63
CA ASP A 217 -15.50 5.08 -10.86
C ASP A 217 -15.34 3.60 -11.26
N LEU A 218 -15.73 2.65 -10.40
CA LEU A 218 -15.84 1.27 -10.81
C LEU A 218 -16.97 1.20 -11.81
N ALA A 219 -16.63 0.69 -12.98
CA ALA A 219 -17.54 0.35 -14.06
C ALA A 219 -18.84 -0.35 -13.59
N TRP A 220 -18.77 -1.16 -12.52
CA TRP A 220 -19.92 -1.75 -11.82
C TRP A 220 -19.54 -2.23 -10.42
N GLN A 221 -20.54 -2.55 -9.59
CA GLN A 221 -20.35 -3.12 -8.26
C GLN A 221 -20.45 -4.66 -8.27
N GLY A 222 -19.63 -5.32 -7.45
CA GLY A 222 -19.66 -6.79 -7.29
C GLY A 222 -19.14 -7.57 -8.50
N GLU A 223 -19.73 -8.74 -8.75
CA GLU A 223 -19.45 -9.57 -9.92
C GLU A 223 -20.54 -9.38 -10.98
N ARG A 224 -20.13 -9.24 -12.25
CA ARG A 224 -21.01 -9.17 -13.42
C ARG A 224 -20.73 -10.38 -14.32
N PRO A 225 -21.75 -11.09 -14.82
CA PRO A 225 -21.56 -12.12 -15.81
C PRO A 225 -21.17 -11.48 -17.16
N LEU A 226 -20.09 -11.97 -17.76
CA LEU A 226 -19.66 -11.65 -19.13
C LEU A 226 -19.72 -12.92 -19.98
N VAL A 227 -19.97 -12.76 -21.28
CA VAL A 227 -19.96 -13.86 -22.25
C VAL A 227 -18.70 -13.80 -23.11
N VAL A 228 -18.07 -14.95 -23.35
CA VAL A 228 -16.95 -15.08 -24.28
C VAL A 228 -17.50 -15.00 -25.71
N THR A 229 -17.15 -13.95 -26.45
CA THR A 229 -17.60 -13.76 -27.84
C THR A 229 -16.57 -14.19 -28.86
N ALA A 230 -15.29 -14.25 -28.50
CA ALA A 230 -14.24 -14.77 -29.36
C ALA A 230 -13.13 -15.45 -28.56
N ARG A 231 -12.54 -16.51 -29.12
CA ARG A 231 -11.33 -17.17 -28.59
C ARG A 231 -10.27 -17.30 -29.67
N ARG A 232 -9.06 -16.77 -29.45
CA ARG A 232 -7.99 -16.78 -30.47
C ARG A 232 -6.67 -17.29 -29.90
N GLN A 233 -5.96 -18.08 -30.70
CA GLN A 233 -4.59 -18.51 -30.36
C GLN A 233 -3.61 -17.39 -30.71
N GLU A 234 -2.95 -16.80 -29.70
CA GLU A 234 -2.01 -15.68 -29.90
C GLU A 234 -0.55 -16.14 -30.00
N ALA A 235 -0.18 -17.18 -29.24
CA ALA A 235 1.14 -17.79 -29.22
C ALA A 235 1.04 -19.24 -28.72
N ALA A 236 2.12 -20.02 -28.74
CA ALA A 236 2.08 -21.46 -28.39
C ALA A 236 1.39 -21.77 -27.04
N GLU A 237 1.62 -20.93 -26.02
CA GLU A 237 1.03 -21.09 -24.68
C GLU A 237 0.02 -20.00 -24.32
N VAL A 238 -0.37 -19.14 -25.27
CA VAL A 238 -1.22 -17.96 -25.00
C VAL A 238 -2.47 -17.97 -25.87
N VAL A 239 -3.63 -17.91 -25.21
CA VAL A 239 -4.95 -17.74 -25.83
C VAL A 239 -5.54 -16.42 -25.37
N SER A 240 -6.13 -15.67 -26.29
CA SER A 240 -6.93 -14.49 -25.97
C SER A 240 -8.43 -14.79 -25.99
N PHE A 241 -9.16 -14.09 -25.13
CA PHE A 241 -10.61 -14.16 -25.03
C PHE A 241 -11.18 -12.75 -25.13
N GLU A 242 -12.22 -12.58 -25.95
CA GLU A 242 -13.03 -11.36 -25.97
C GLU A 242 -14.28 -11.59 -25.12
N LEU A 243 -14.54 -10.65 -24.22
CA LEU A 243 -15.58 -10.71 -23.19
C LEU A 243 -16.55 -9.54 -23.42
N ALA A 244 -17.82 -9.84 -23.62
CA ALA A 244 -18.87 -8.86 -23.80
C ALA A 244 -19.96 -9.01 -22.74
N ASP A 245 -20.84 -8.01 -22.66
CA ASP A 245 -22.08 -8.17 -21.92
C ASP A 245 -23.00 -9.20 -22.60
N PRO A 246 -23.61 -10.13 -21.85
CA PRO A 246 -24.47 -11.17 -22.43
C PRO A 246 -25.72 -10.61 -23.13
N ASP A 247 -26.15 -9.41 -22.77
CA ASP A 247 -27.33 -8.75 -23.33
C ASP A 247 -26.94 -7.75 -24.44
N GLY A 248 -25.66 -7.72 -24.84
CA GLY A 248 -25.15 -6.87 -25.93
C GLY A 248 -24.91 -5.42 -25.52
N ALA A 249 -25.03 -5.07 -24.24
CA ALA A 249 -24.72 -3.73 -23.76
C ALA A 249 -23.22 -3.41 -23.89
N ARG A 250 -22.88 -2.16 -24.25
CA ARG A 250 -21.49 -1.71 -24.26
C ARG A 250 -20.91 -1.78 -22.84
N LEU A 251 -19.78 -2.47 -22.69
CA LEU A 251 -19.05 -2.49 -21.42
C LEU A 251 -18.43 -1.11 -21.15
N PRO A 252 -18.41 -0.64 -19.88
CA PRO A 252 -17.83 0.66 -19.54
C PRO A 252 -16.38 0.84 -19.99
N ASP A 253 -15.91 2.08 -20.02
CA ASP A 253 -14.51 2.38 -20.30
C ASP A 253 -13.57 1.98 -19.14
N TYR A 254 -12.30 1.73 -19.48
CA TYR A 254 -11.24 1.36 -18.56
C TYR A 254 -9.94 2.02 -19.02
N ALA A 255 -9.00 2.25 -18.10
CA ALA A 255 -7.70 2.82 -18.44
C ALA A 255 -6.73 1.71 -18.90
N ALA A 256 -5.99 1.94 -19.98
CA ALA A 256 -5.07 0.92 -20.51
C ALA A 256 -4.04 0.49 -19.46
N GLY A 257 -3.95 -0.82 -19.23
CA GLY A 257 -3.11 -1.44 -18.19
C GLY A 257 -3.86 -1.90 -16.94
N GLN A 258 -5.15 -1.59 -16.83
CA GLN A 258 -6.05 -2.22 -15.86
C GLN A 258 -6.30 -3.72 -16.15
N PHE A 259 -6.82 -4.42 -15.16
CA PHE A 259 -7.10 -5.86 -15.15
C PHE A 259 -8.52 -6.16 -14.71
N LEU A 260 -9.01 -7.36 -15.07
CA LEU A 260 -10.23 -7.95 -14.52
C LEU A 260 -9.87 -9.04 -13.50
N THR A 261 -10.68 -9.18 -12.45
CA THR A 261 -10.69 -10.40 -11.63
C THR A 261 -11.82 -11.29 -12.11
N LEU A 262 -11.49 -12.48 -12.60
CA LEU A 262 -12.44 -13.49 -13.04
C LEU A 262 -12.66 -14.54 -11.95
N SER A 263 -13.92 -14.93 -11.79
CA SER A 263 -14.38 -16.01 -10.93
C SER A 263 -15.03 -17.08 -11.81
N MET A 264 -14.52 -18.31 -11.74
CA MET A 264 -14.96 -19.44 -12.57
C MET A 264 -15.37 -20.63 -11.70
N ALA A 265 -16.45 -21.30 -12.08
CA ALA A 265 -16.88 -22.52 -11.40
C ALA A 265 -15.90 -23.67 -11.68
N ALA A 266 -15.45 -24.34 -10.64
CA ALA A 266 -14.57 -25.51 -10.75
C ALA A 266 -15.23 -26.75 -10.13
N GLY A 267 -16.35 -27.17 -10.73
CA GLY A 267 -17.16 -28.28 -10.22
C GLY A 267 -17.68 -28.02 -8.81
N ALA A 268 -17.66 -29.06 -7.95
CA ALA A 268 -18.12 -28.99 -6.56
C ALA A 268 -17.13 -28.29 -5.59
N GLY A 269 -16.04 -27.71 -6.09
CA GLY A 269 -15.00 -27.05 -5.29
C GLY A 269 -15.19 -25.54 -5.11
N LYS A 270 -14.25 -24.90 -4.40
CA LYS A 270 -14.16 -23.43 -4.34
C LYS A 270 -13.93 -22.87 -5.76
N PRO A 271 -14.56 -21.73 -6.12
CA PRO A 271 -14.37 -21.11 -7.43
C PRO A 271 -12.91 -20.73 -7.67
N LEU A 272 -12.48 -20.86 -8.92
CA LEU A 272 -11.16 -20.40 -9.37
C LEU A 272 -11.22 -18.90 -9.58
N VAL A 273 -10.57 -18.14 -8.70
CA VAL A 273 -10.50 -16.68 -8.77
C VAL A 273 -9.11 -16.25 -9.21
N ARG A 274 -8.98 -15.56 -10.33
CA ARG A 274 -7.70 -15.04 -10.83
C ARG A 274 -7.85 -13.70 -11.53
N THR A 275 -6.74 -12.96 -11.55
CA THR A 275 -6.65 -11.64 -12.17
C THR A 275 -5.95 -11.73 -13.52
N TYR A 276 -6.51 -11.08 -14.53
CA TYR A 276 -5.96 -11.02 -15.89
C TYR A 276 -5.99 -9.58 -16.40
N THR A 277 -4.84 -9.08 -16.85
CA THR A 277 -4.71 -7.75 -17.43
C THR A 277 -5.48 -7.64 -18.75
N LEU A 278 -6.16 -6.51 -18.95
CA LEU A 278 -6.85 -6.20 -20.19
C LEU A 278 -5.81 -5.92 -21.28
N ALA A 279 -5.94 -6.62 -22.40
CA ALA A 279 -5.05 -6.60 -23.55
C ALA A 279 -5.63 -5.76 -24.72
N GLY A 280 -6.37 -4.71 -24.39
CA GLY A 280 -7.04 -3.84 -25.35
C GLY A 280 -8.52 -4.18 -25.57
N ARG A 281 -9.13 -3.50 -26.53
CA ARG A 281 -10.52 -3.75 -26.92
C ARG A 281 -10.60 -4.73 -28.10
N GLY A 282 -11.55 -5.66 -28.00
CA GLY A 282 -11.96 -6.58 -29.04
C GLY A 282 -12.90 -5.93 -30.06
N SER A 283 -13.52 -6.76 -30.91
CA SER A 283 -14.62 -6.30 -31.77
C SER A 283 -15.76 -5.72 -30.94
N ASP A 284 -16.43 -4.70 -31.48
CA ASP A 284 -17.60 -4.04 -30.86
C ASP A 284 -17.38 -3.52 -29.43
N GLY A 285 -16.12 -3.24 -29.08
CA GLY A 285 -15.75 -2.75 -27.75
C GLY A 285 -15.74 -3.83 -26.67
N ALA A 286 -15.72 -5.12 -27.00
CA ALA A 286 -15.51 -6.19 -26.02
C ALA A 286 -14.18 -6.00 -25.26
N TYR A 287 -14.11 -6.48 -24.02
CA TYR A 287 -12.86 -6.52 -23.27
C TYR A 287 -12.02 -7.70 -23.76
N ARG A 288 -10.73 -7.51 -24.08
CA ARG A 288 -9.82 -8.61 -24.41
C ARG A 288 -8.92 -8.94 -23.22
N ILE A 289 -8.78 -10.21 -22.90
CA ILE A 289 -7.72 -10.71 -22.00
C ILE A 289 -6.85 -11.70 -22.75
N ALA A 290 -5.58 -11.83 -22.36
CA ALA A 290 -4.68 -12.86 -22.87
C ALA A 290 -4.13 -13.70 -21.73
N VAL A 291 -4.21 -15.02 -21.88
CA VAL A 291 -3.99 -15.97 -20.80
C VAL A 291 -2.90 -16.92 -21.23
N LYS A 292 -1.76 -16.85 -20.55
CA LYS A 292 -0.73 -17.88 -20.64
C LYS A 292 -1.16 -19.10 -19.83
N ARG A 293 -0.97 -20.30 -20.38
CA ARG A 293 -1.22 -21.56 -19.67
C ARG A 293 -0.17 -21.76 -18.57
N ASP A 294 -0.54 -21.44 -17.34
CA ASP A 294 0.31 -21.49 -16.16
C ASP A 294 -0.55 -21.63 -14.89
N GLY A 295 -0.88 -22.86 -14.53
CA GLY A 295 -1.65 -23.21 -13.33
C GLY A 295 -3.16 -23.40 -13.54
N ARG A 296 -3.82 -23.85 -12.47
CA ARG A 296 -5.20 -24.42 -12.52
C ARG A 296 -6.26 -23.54 -13.17
N ALA A 297 -6.21 -22.23 -12.95
CA ALA A 297 -7.23 -21.31 -13.47
C ALA A 297 -7.04 -20.99 -14.96
N SER A 298 -5.79 -20.88 -15.41
CA SER A 298 -5.48 -20.66 -16.81
C SER A 298 -5.63 -21.97 -17.61
N GLU A 299 -5.30 -23.12 -17.02
CA GLU A 299 -5.64 -24.44 -17.59
C GLU A 299 -7.16 -24.59 -17.80
N HIS A 300 -7.97 -24.21 -16.81
CA HIS A 300 -9.42 -24.21 -16.97
C HIS A 300 -9.89 -23.30 -18.12
N LEU A 301 -9.35 -22.08 -18.22
CA LEU A 301 -9.65 -21.18 -19.35
C LEU A 301 -9.25 -21.79 -20.70
N HIS A 302 -8.11 -22.45 -20.76
CA HIS A 302 -7.63 -23.06 -22.00
C HIS A 302 -8.48 -24.26 -22.42
N ASP A 303 -8.87 -25.11 -21.47
CA ASP A 303 -9.47 -26.43 -21.72
C ASP A 303 -10.99 -26.42 -21.76
N GLN A 304 -11.64 -25.58 -20.94
CA GLN A 304 -13.09 -25.64 -20.69
C GLN A 304 -13.85 -24.44 -21.21
N VAL A 305 -13.16 -23.32 -21.49
CA VAL A 305 -13.82 -22.07 -21.89
C VAL A 305 -13.76 -21.91 -23.40
N ALA A 306 -14.94 -21.86 -24.01
CA ALA A 306 -15.17 -21.64 -25.43
C ALA A 306 -16.09 -20.42 -25.66
N GLU A 307 -16.26 -20.01 -26.91
CA GLU A 307 -17.25 -19.00 -27.29
C GLU A 307 -18.65 -19.40 -26.78
N GLY A 308 -19.39 -18.44 -26.25
CA GLY A 308 -20.67 -18.63 -25.55
C GLY A 308 -20.55 -18.94 -24.04
N SER A 309 -19.35 -19.26 -23.54
CA SER A 309 -19.14 -19.49 -22.11
C SER A 309 -19.36 -18.22 -21.30
N ARG A 310 -19.86 -18.37 -20.06
CA ARG A 310 -20.05 -17.25 -19.13
C ARG A 310 -18.97 -17.24 -18.05
N LEU A 311 -18.41 -16.06 -17.79
CA LEU A 311 -17.41 -15.82 -16.77
C LEU A 311 -17.87 -14.67 -15.88
N ASN A 312 -17.76 -14.81 -14.56
CA ASN A 312 -18.06 -13.72 -13.65
C ASN A 312 -16.83 -12.82 -13.51
N ALA A 313 -17.01 -11.52 -13.71
CA ALA A 313 -15.94 -10.54 -13.63
C ALA A 313 -16.24 -9.46 -12.60
N ARG A 314 -15.23 -9.10 -11.82
CA ARG A 314 -15.22 -7.83 -11.06
C ARG A 314 -14.83 -6.69 -12.02
N PRO A 315 -15.24 -5.44 -11.72
CA PRO A 315 -14.91 -4.28 -12.55
C PRO A 315 -13.40 -4.15 -12.82
N PRO A 316 -13.00 -3.52 -13.94
CA PRO A 316 -11.62 -3.18 -14.22
C PRO A 316 -10.97 -2.44 -13.04
N ARG A 317 -9.76 -2.86 -12.68
CA ARG A 317 -8.96 -2.29 -11.59
C ARG A 317 -7.50 -2.23 -11.97
N GLY A 318 -6.73 -1.42 -11.27
CA GLY A 318 -5.29 -1.28 -11.48
C GLY A 318 -4.87 0.17 -11.65
N ARG A 319 -3.62 0.46 -11.27
CA ARG A 319 -3.00 1.80 -11.36
C ARG A 319 -1.78 1.83 -12.27
N PHE A 320 -1.40 0.68 -12.83
CA PHE A 320 -0.37 0.61 -13.84
C PHE A 320 -1.00 1.00 -15.18
N VAL A 321 -1.14 2.31 -15.38
CA VAL A 321 -1.81 2.91 -16.53
C VAL A 321 -0.92 3.95 -17.20
N VAL A 322 -1.25 4.35 -18.42
CA VAL A 322 -0.56 5.45 -19.08
C VAL A 322 -0.77 6.73 -18.28
N GLU A 323 0.32 7.37 -17.85
CA GLU A 323 0.22 8.69 -17.22
C GLU A 323 -0.15 9.75 -18.26
N PRO A 324 -1.05 10.69 -17.93
CA PRO A 324 -1.40 11.79 -18.82
C PRO A 324 -0.19 12.71 -19.08
N GLY A 325 -0.23 13.41 -20.21
CA GLY A 325 0.79 14.37 -20.63
C GLY A 325 1.48 13.99 -21.93
N ASP A 326 2.42 14.82 -22.37
CA ASP A 326 2.93 14.80 -23.75
C ASP A 326 4.35 14.21 -23.89
N ARG A 327 4.96 13.80 -22.77
CA ARG A 327 6.33 13.24 -22.76
C ARG A 327 6.38 11.92 -23.54
N PRO A 328 7.51 11.60 -24.22
CA PRO A 328 7.72 10.30 -24.83
C PRO A 328 7.53 9.14 -23.84
N VAL A 329 7.01 8.01 -24.32
CA VAL A 329 6.74 6.81 -23.52
C VAL A 329 7.60 5.66 -23.99
N VAL A 330 8.20 4.93 -23.06
CA VAL A 330 8.87 3.65 -23.35
C VAL A 330 8.09 2.52 -22.69
N LEU A 331 7.53 1.63 -23.51
CA LEU A 331 6.80 0.43 -23.11
C LEU A 331 7.76 -0.76 -23.20
N VAL A 332 8.16 -1.32 -22.04
CA VAL A 332 9.09 -2.46 -21.97
C VAL A 332 8.41 -3.64 -21.32
N SER A 333 8.47 -4.81 -21.96
CA SER A 333 7.88 -6.04 -21.41
C SER A 333 8.60 -7.31 -21.86
N ALA A 334 8.31 -8.41 -21.18
CA ALA A 334 8.71 -9.75 -21.61
C ALA A 334 7.60 -10.79 -21.36
N GLY A 335 7.51 -11.79 -22.25
CA GLY A 335 6.51 -12.86 -22.16
C GLY A 335 5.06 -12.36 -22.07
N ILE A 336 4.25 -12.93 -21.17
CA ILE A 336 2.83 -12.53 -21.04
C ILE A 336 2.64 -11.11 -20.48
N GLY A 337 3.70 -10.49 -19.96
CA GLY A 337 3.72 -9.08 -19.54
C GLY A 337 3.48 -8.09 -20.70
N ILE A 338 3.38 -8.57 -21.94
CA ILE A 338 2.97 -7.78 -23.11
C ILE A 338 1.52 -7.28 -23.00
N THR A 339 0.66 -7.93 -22.22
CA THR A 339 -0.79 -7.65 -22.15
C THR A 339 -1.12 -6.19 -21.80
N PRO A 340 -0.60 -5.59 -20.70
CA PRO A 340 -0.82 -4.17 -20.46
C PRO A 340 -0.19 -3.30 -21.56
N MET A 341 0.97 -3.68 -22.09
CA MET A 341 1.69 -2.85 -23.07
C MET A 341 0.91 -2.73 -24.38
N VAL A 342 0.21 -3.79 -24.82
CA VAL A 342 -0.64 -3.75 -26.01
C VAL A 342 -1.82 -2.80 -25.80
N ALA A 343 -2.49 -2.87 -24.64
CA ALA A 343 -3.56 -1.94 -24.32
C ALA A 343 -3.07 -0.48 -24.30
N MET A 344 -1.90 -0.24 -23.70
CA MET A 344 -1.30 1.11 -23.63
C MET A 344 -0.89 1.61 -25.00
N LEU A 345 -0.35 0.73 -25.85
CA LEU A 345 0.02 1.07 -27.23
C LEU A 345 -1.22 1.42 -28.07
N GLU A 346 -2.34 0.71 -27.90
CA GLU A 346 -3.61 1.06 -28.54
C GLU A 346 -4.09 2.46 -28.15
N GLU A 347 -4.07 2.78 -26.86
CA GLU A 347 -4.48 4.09 -26.35
C GLU A 347 -3.55 5.21 -26.87
N LEU A 348 -2.24 5.00 -26.77
CA LEU A 348 -1.24 5.97 -27.20
C LEU A 348 -1.19 6.16 -28.72
N ALA A 349 -1.67 5.20 -29.51
CA ALA A 349 -1.75 5.33 -30.96
C ALA A 349 -2.67 6.49 -31.39
N GLY A 350 -3.68 6.81 -30.60
CA GLY A 350 -4.55 7.98 -30.80
C GLY A 350 -3.96 9.32 -30.31
N SER A 351 -2.80 9.31 -29.64
CA SER A 351 -2.12 10.51 -29.16
C SER A 351 -1.03 11.00 -30.13
N GLU A 352 -0.49 12.20 -29.90
CA GLU A 352 0.68 12.71 -30.64
C GLU A 352 2.03 12.32 -30.01
N ARG A 353 2.01 11.59 -28.89
CA ARG A 353 3.23 11.24 -28.14
C ARG A 353 4.16 10.33 -28.94
N GLU A 354 5.45 10.51 -28.75
CA GLU A 354 6.46 9.54 -29.20
C GLU A 354 6.42 8.30 -28.30
N VAL A 355 6.42 7.10 -28.90
CA VAL A 355 6.31 5.82 -28.16
C VAL A 355 7.36 4.84 -28.66
N HIS A 356 8.10 4.24 -27.74
CA HIS A 356 9.01 3.13 -28.01
C HIS A 356 8.48 1.87 -27.36
N PHE A 357 8.12 0.87 -28.17
CA PHE A 357 7.64 -0.44 -27.72
C PHE A 357 8.75 -1.47 -27.86
N ALA A 358 9.28 -1.97 -26.75
CA ALA A 358 10.30 -3.00 -26.70
C ALA A 358 9.75 -4.26 -26.01
N HIS A 359 9.78 -5.40 -26.71
CA HIS A 359 9.23 -6.64 -26.17
C HIS A 359 10.14 -7.86 -26.40
N GLY A 360 10.50 -8.54 -25.31
CA GLY A 360 11.29 -9.76 -25.34
C GLY A 360 10.49 -11.05 -25.13
N ALA A 361 10.80 -12.09 -25.91
CA ALA A 361 10.36 -13.45 -25.63
C ALA A 361 11.51 -14.44 -25.87
N ARG A 362 11.42 -15.64 -25.27
CA ARG A 362 12.47 -16.67 -25.40
C ARG A 362 12.58 -17.22 -26.83
N SER A 363 11.47 -17.21 -27.56
CA SER A 363 11.41 -17.65 -28.95
C SER A 363 10.30 -16.92 -29.70
N SER A 364 10.35 -16.94 -31.03
CA SER A 364 9.30 -16.37 -31.87
C SER A 364 7.92 -17.01 -31.69
N ARG A 365 7.87 -18.25 -31.17
CA ARG A 365 6.63 -18.98 -30.88
C ARG A 365 5.90 -18.46 -29.64
N GLU A 366 6.58 -17.70 -28.80
CA GLU A 366 6.05 -17.09 -27.56
C GLU A 366 5.65 -15.62 -27.73
N LEU A 367 5.85 -15.05 -28.94
CA LEU A 367 5.50 -13.66 -29.25
C LEU A 367 3.99 -13.51 -29.53
N ALA A 368 3.19 -13.38 -28.46
CA ALA A 368 1.78 -13.02 -28.56
C ALA A 368 1.60 -11.62 -29.18
N PHE A 369 0.48 -11.39 -29.88
CA PHE A 369 0.11 -10.10 -30.47
C PHE A 369 1.08 -9.49 -31.51
N GLY A 370 2.07 -10.24 -32.00
CA GLY A 370 3.05 -9.74 -32.98
C GLY A 370 2.42 -8.98 -34.15
N PRO A 371 1.52 -9.58 -34.95
CA PRO A 371 0.86 -8.90 -36.06
C PRO A 371 0.10 -7.62 -35.65
N HIS A 372 -0.55 -7.64 -34.48
CA HIS A 372 -1.33 -6.52 -33.96
C HIS A 372 -0.45 -5.33 -33.56
N VAL A 373 0.66 -5.58 -32.84
CA VAL A 373 1.67 -4.55 -32.53
C VAL A 373 2.22 -3.94 -33.81
N ARG A 374 2.58 -4.76 -34.82
CA ARG A 374 3.08 -4.24 -36.11
C ARG A 374 2.09 -3.30 -36.78
N ARG A 375 0.81 -3.68 -36.80
CA ARG A 375 -0.27 -2.88 -37.38
C ARG A 375 -0.40 -1.53 -36.69
N ILE A 376 -0.37 -1.50 -35.35
CA ILE A 376 -0.49 -0.24 -34.59
C ILE A 376 0.76 0.63 -34.79
N THR A 377 1.96 0.06 -34.69
CA THR A 377 3.20 0.84 -34.88
C THR A 377 3.34 1.39 -36.31
N GLY A 378 2.66 0.80 -37.29
CA GLY A 378 2.58 1.30 -38.66
C GLY A 378 1.46 2.32 -38.90
N SER A 379 0.63 2.63 -37.92
CA SER A 379 -0.54 3.52 -38.13
C SER A 379 -0.20 5.00 -38.15
N ARG A 380 0.94 5.40 -37.57
CA ARG A 380 1.45 6.78 -37.62
C ARG A 380 2.96 6.87 -37.34
N PRO A 381 3.64 7.93 -37.78
CA PRO A 381 4.98 8.28 -37.32
C PRO A 381 5.05 8.47 -35.80
N GLY A 382 6.23 8.25 -35.21
CA GLY A 382 6.47 8.39 -33.77
C GLY A 382 6.10 7.16 -32.92
N LEU A 383 5.70 6.04 -33.55
CA LEU A 383 5.51 4.75 -32.89
C LEU A 383 6.63 3.79 -33.32
N HIS A 384 7.60 3.56 -32.43
CA HIS A 384 8.78 2.76 -32.68
C HIS A 384 8.62 1.36 -32.06
N ARG A 385 8.99 0.31 -32.80
CA ARG A 385 8.98 -1.08 -32.33
C ARG A 385 10.40 -1.64 -32.29
N HIS A 386 10.77 -2.26 -31.17
CA HIS A 386 12.09 -2.85 -30.89
C HIS A 386 11.96 -4.32 -30.51
#